data_AF-A0A940DGY1-F1
#
_entry.id   AF-A0A940DGY1-F1
#
_cell.length_a   1.000
_cell.length_b   1.000
_cell.length_c   1.000
_cell.angle_alpha   90.00
_cell.angle_beta   90.00
_cell.angle_gamma   90.00
#
_symmetry.space_group_name_H-M   'P 1'
#
loop_
_entity.id
_entity.type
_entity.pdbx_description
1 polymer ?
#
loop_
_entity_poly.entity_id
_entity_poly.type
_entity_poly.pdbx_seq_one_letter_code
_entity_poly.pdbx_strand_id
1 'polypeptide(L)'
;MIYRIKDKANYKNFKVFKDNRLEHRAYFIPFPNEKEAAAAGLLDKRYSSEKVVVLNGEWDFVYYRNNKEVPAVFDTEAVCFDKVKVPSCWQFTGYEPPFYTNIKYPYLCTPPKPP
;
A
#
# COMPACT_ATOMS: atom_id res chain seq x y z
N MET A 1 9.30 -13.35 -11.64
CA MET A 1 10.27 -12.74 -10.66
C MET A 1 9.99 -13.30 -9.28
N ILE A 2 11.03 -13.75 -8.59
CA ILE A 2 10.91 -14.47 -7.32
C ILE A 2 11.27 -13.56 -6.14
N TYR A 3 10.33 -13.38 -5.22
CA TYR A 3 10.48 -12.61 -3.99
C TYR A 3 10.51 -13.53 -2.77
N ARG A 4 11.33 -13.18 -1.77
CA ARG A 4 11.28 -13.83 -0.46
C ARG A 4 10.58 -12.88 0.51
N ILE A 5 9.38 -13.22 0.91
CA ILE A 5 8.59 -12.40 1.83
C ILE A 5 9.19 -12.54 3.22
N LYS A 6 9.92 -11.49 3.63
CA LYS A 6 10.56 -11.39 4.95
C LYS A 6 9.51 -11.06 6.01
N ASP A 7 9.79 -11.49 7.25
CA ASP A 7 9.16 -11.01 8.48
C ASP A 7 7.62 -10.97 8.52
N LYS A 8 7.01 -12.15 8.46
CA LYS A 8 5.57 -12.35 8.69
C LYS A 8 5.09 -12.03 10.11
N ALA A 9 5.93 -11.52 11.00
CA ALA A 9 5.58 -11.28 12.40
C ALA A 9 5.59 -9.79 12.82
N ASN A 10 6.12 -8.88 12.00
CA ASN A 10 6.22 -7.47 12.38
C ASN A 10 4.84 -6.83 12.62
N TYR A 11 3.82 -7.25 11.87
CA TYR A 11 2.43 -6.77 12.01
C TYR A 11 1.80 -6.96 13.40
N LYS A 12 2.37 -7.84 14.24
CA LYS A 12 1.92 -8.12 15.62
C LYS A 12 2.94 -7.73 16.69
N ASN A 13 3.95 -6.93 16.34
CA ASN A 13 5.00 -6.48 17.26
C ASN A 13 4.95 -4.95 17.45
N PHE A 14 4.43 -4.50 18.59
CA PHE A 14 4.27 -3.06 18.87
C PHE A 14 5.60 -2.29 19.00
N LYS A 15 6.73 -2.97 19.18
CA LYS A 15 8.05 -2.31 19.16
C LYS A 15 8.50 -1.94 17.75
N VAL A 16 7.93 -2.57 16.73
CA VAL A 16 8.26 -2.35 15.31
C VAL A 16 7.11 -1.58 14.66
N PHE A 17 7.26 -0.26 14.52
CA PHE A 17 6.29 0.62 13.86
C PHE A 17 6.76 1.13 12.49
N LYS A 18 8.05 0.97 12.18
CA LYS A 18 8.67 1.26 10.88
C LYS A 18 9.85 0.33 10.66
N ASP A 19 10.08 -0.07 9.41
CA ASP A 19 11.26 -0.81 8.98
C ASP A 19 11.70 -0.26 7.62
N ASN A 20 12.96 0.15 7.49
CA ASN A 20 13.55 0.77 6.28
C ASN A 20 12.79 1.97 5.68
N ARG A 21 11.95 2.65 6.48
CA ARG A 21 11.25 3.87 6.06
C ARG A 21 12.14 5.09 6.23
N LEU A 22 12.21 5.95 5.21
CA LEU A 22 12.87 7.26 5.30
C LEU A 22 12.28 8.12 6.43
N GLU A 23 13.07 9.06 6.94
CA GLU A 23 12.61 9.99 7.97
C GLU A 23 11.52 10.94 7.47
N HIS A 24 10.67 11.35 8.40
CA HIS A 24 9.59 12.28 8.13
C HIS A 24 10.14 13.65 7.74
N ARG A 25 9.47 14.31 6.80
CA ARG A 25 9.83 15.66 6.33
C ARG A 25 8.58 16.40 5.87
N ALA A 26 8.68 17.72 5.77
CA ALA A 26 7.63 18.54 5.19
C ALA A 26 7.31 18.09 3.75
N TYR A 27 6.03 18.14 3.39
CA TYR A 27 5.59 17.84 2.04
C TYR A 27 6.14 18.87 1.05
N PHE A 28 6.71 18.39 -0.04
CA PHE A 28 7.07 19.22 -1.19
C PHE A 28 7.00 18.39 -2.47
N ILE A 29 6.85 19.08 -3.60
CA ILE A 29 6.93 18.50 -4.94
C ILE A 29 8.27 18.94 -5.52
N PRO A 30 9.21 18.00 -5.78
CA PRO A 30 10.48 18.36 -6.40
C PRO A 30 10.21 18.88 -7.80
N PHE A 31 10.96 19.88 -8.26
CA PHE A 31 10.99 20.32 -9.66
C PHE A 31 12.47 20.42 -10.10
N PRO A 32 12.77 20.27 -11.40
CA PRO A 32 14.11 20.50 -11.93
C PRO A 32 14.64 21.91 -11.64
N ASN A 33 13.79 22.93 -11.71
CA ASN A 33 14.16 24.33 -11.46
C ASN A 33 12.95 25.19 -10.99
N GLU A 34 13.25 26.40 -10.52
CA GLU A 34 12.26 27.35 -9.98
C GLU A 34 11.23 27.80 -11.04
N LYS A 35 11.67 28.01 -12.28
CA LYS A 35 10.81 28.51 -13.36
C LYS A 35 9.67 27.54 -13.65
N GLU A 36 9.96 26.25 -13.74
CA GLU A 36 8.96 25.19 -13.94
C GLU A 36 8.03 25.07 -12.73
N ALA A 37 8.58 25.17 -11.51
CA ALA A 37 7.79 25.12 -10.28
C ALA A 37 6.80 26.29 -10.15
N ALA A 38 7.19 27.47 -10.64
CA ALA A 38 6.36 28.68 -10.66
C ALA A 38 5.30 28.65 -11.77
N ALA A 39 5.63 28.07 -12.93
CA ALA A 39 4.71 27.94 -14.06
C ALA A 39 3.59 26.91 -13.82
N ALA A 40 3.82 25.91 -12.97
CA ALA A 40 2.86 24.88 -12.67
C ALA A 40 1.65 25.40 -11.86
N GLY A 41 0.43 25.12 -12.35
CA GLY A 41 -0.82 25.43 -11.66
C GLY A 41 -0.91 24.73 -10.30
N LEU A 42 -1.49 25.41 -9.30
CA LEU A 42 -1.47 24.96 -7.89
C LEU A 42 -2.02 23.54 -7.69
N LEU A 43 -3.11 23.20 -8.39
CA LEU A 43 -3.76 21.89 -8.30
C LEU A 43 -3.02 20.80 -9.07
N ASP A 44 -2.26 21.18 -10.09
CA ASP A 44 -1.63 20.25 -11.04
C ASP A 44 -0.14 20.06 -10.78
N LYS A 45 0.47 20.79 -9.84
CA LYS A 45 1.92 20.78 -9.56
C LYS A 45 2.52 19.39 -9.45
N ARG A 46 1.81 18.44 -8.84
CA ARG A 46 2.29 17.07 -8.64
C ARG A 46 2.43 16.33 -9.97
N TYR A 47 1.49 16.57 -10.88
CA TYR A 47 1.37 15.88 -12.16
C TYR A 47 2.23 16.53 -13.25
N SER A 48 2.60 17.80 -13.07
CA SER A 48 3.42 18.54 -14.04
C SER A 48 4.93 18.45 -13.80
N SER A 49 5.37 17.94 -12.65
CA SER A 49 6.81 17.82 -12.36
C SER A 49 7.44 16.59 -13.03
N GLU A 50 8.50 16.80 -13.80
CA GLU A 50 9.33 15.73 -14.37
C GLU A 50 10.04 14.86 -13.31
N LYS A 51 10.16 15.36 -12.07
CA LYS A 51 10.76 14.60 -10.96
C LYS A 51 9.77 13.68 -10.26
N VAL A 52 8.51 13.63 -10.72
CA VAL A 52 7.44 12.83 -10.13
C VAL A 52 6.87 11.89 -11.19
N VAL A 53 6.78 10.61 -10.85
CA VAL A 53 6.07 9.61 -11.65
C VAL A 53 4.82 9.19 -10.89
N VAL A 54 3.66 9.31 -11.52
CA VAL A 54 2.39 8.86 -10.95
C VAL A 54 2.15 7.41 -11.34
N LEU A 55 2.04 6.54 -10.33
CA LEU A 55 1.83 5.11 -10.51
C LEU A 55 0.36 4.69 -10.30
N ASN A 56 -0.57 5.65 -10.26
CA ASN A 56 -2.00 5.34 -10.26
C ASN A 56 -2.37 4.69 -11.60
N GLY A 57 -3.23 3.68 -11.56
CA GLY A 57 -3.57 2.92 -12.76
C GLY A 57 -4.03 1.52 -12.41
N GLU A 58 -3.90 0.61 -13.37
CA GLU A 58 -4.23 -0.80 -13.18
C GLU A 58 -3.01 -1.57 -12.66
N TRP A 59 -3.21 -2.37 -11.62
CA TRP A 59 -2.18 -3.14 -10.94
C TRP A 59 -2.54 -4.61 -10.91
N ASP A 60 -1.52 -5.47 -11.00
CA ASP A 60 -1.64 -6.88 -10.67
C ASP A 60 -1.88 -7.04 -9.18
N PHE A 61 -2.95 -7.76 -8.84
CA PHE A 61 -3.41 -7.92 -7.47
C PHE A 61 -3.81 -9.38 -7.21
N VAL A 62 -3.49 -9.87 -6.02
CA VAL A 62 -3.92 -11.19 -5.54
C VAL A 62 -4.31 -11.06 -4.07
N TYR A 63 -5.44 -11.66 -3.71
CA TYR A 63 -5.98 -11.64 -2.36
C TYR A 63 -5.72 -12.97 -1.65
N TYR A 64 -5.28 -12.89 -0.40
CA TYR A 64 -5.16 -14.03 0.52
C TYR A 64 -5.98 -13.75 1.77
N ARG A 65 -6.71 -14.75 2.27
CA ARG A 65 -7.64 -14.55 3.39
C ARG A 65 -6.92 -14.29 4.71
N ASN A 66 -5.68 -14.78 4.83
CA ASN A 66 -4.82 -14.53 5.99
C ASN A 66 -3.33 -14.63 5.61
N ASN A 67 -2.46 -14.12 6.49
CA ASN A 67 -1.01 -14.09 6.27
C ASN A 67 -0.34 -15.49 6.21
N LYS A 68 -1.02 -16.55 6.67
CA LYS A 68 -0.48 -17.92 6.59
C LYS A 68 -0.59 -18.48 5.17
N GLU A 69 -1.57 -18.04 4.40
CA GLU A 69 -1.79 -18.44 3.00
C GLU A 69 -0.79 -17.77 2.03
N VAL A 70 -0.24 -16.62 2.41
CA VAL A 70 0.81 -15.95 1.62
C VAL A 70 2.05 -16.86 1.60
N PRO A 71 2.63 -17.22 0.45
CA PRO A 71 3.79 -18.10 0.41
C PRO A 71 5.06 -17.40 0.91
N ALA A 72 6.02 -18.16 1.47
CA ALA A 72 7.30 -17.58 1.93
C ALA A 72 8.18 -17.12 0.75
N VAL A 73 8.09 -17.86 -0.35
CA VAL A 73 8.68 -17.52 -1.64
C VAL A 73 7.53 -17.22 -2.59
N PHE A 74 7.46 -15.98 -3.06
CA PHE A 74 6.41 -15.50 -3.93
C PHE A 74 6.97 -15.36 -5.34
N ASP A 75 6.59 -16.27 -6.22
CA ASP A 75 6.96 -16.24 -7.64
C ASP A 75 5.82 -15.61 -8.45
N THR A 76 6.07 -14.43 -9.02
CA THR A 76 5.06 -13.72 -9.81
C THR A 76 4.67 -14.47 -11.08
N GLU A 77 5.48 -15.39 -11.58
CA GLU A 77 5.15 -16.15 -12.78
C GLU A 77 4.23 -17.34 -12.48
N ALA A 78 4.19 -17.78 -11.22
CA ALA A 78 3.35 -18.90 -10.76
C ALA A 78 1.99 -18.44 -10.20
N VAL A 79 1.75 -17.13 -10.11
CA VAL A 79 0.54 -16.55 -9.51
C VAL A 79 -0.40 -16.07 -10.62
N CYS A 80 -1.66 -16.47 -10.54
CA CYS A 80 -2.73 -15.89 -11.35
C CYS A 80 -3.18 -14.59 -10.69
N PHE A 81 -2.84 -13.45 -11.31
CA PHE A 81 -3.23 -12.13 -10.81
C PHE A 81 -4.55 -11.67 -11.43
N ASP A 82 -5.32 -10.97 -10.61
CA ASP A 82 -6.39 -10.12 -11.08
C ASP A 82 -5.86 -8.71 -11.38
N LYS A 83 -6.69 -7.91 -12.06
CA LYS A 83 -6.40 -6.50 -12.36
C LYS A 83 -7.29 -5.59 -11.52
N VAL A 84 -6.68 -4.69 -10.76
CA VAL A 84 -7.38 -3.74 -9.88
C VAL A 84 -6.91 -2.31 -10.13
N LYS A 85 -7.83 -1.33 -10.10
CA LYS A 85 -7.49 0.09 -10.18
C LYS A 85 -6.98 0.61 -8.84
N VAL A 86 -5.84 1.30 -8.84
CA VAL A 86 -5.22 1.93 -7.66
C VAL A 86 -5.18 3.45 -7.86
N PRO A 87 -5.62 4.26 -6.88
CA PRO A 87 -6.06 3.87 -5.53
C PRO A 87 -7.51 3.33 -5.50
N SER A 88 -7.76 2.31 -4.67
CA SER A 88 -9.09 1.80 -4.35
C SER A 88 -9.07 1.04 -3.01
N CYS A 89 -10.24 0.69 -2.47
CA CYS A 89 -10.35 -0.30 -1.39
C CYS A 89 -10.79 -1.64 -2.00
N TRP A 90 -10.06 -2.73 -1.70
CA TRP A 90 -10.32 -4.06 -2.27
C TRP A 90 -11.72 -4.60 -1.92
N GLN A 91 -12.36 -4.10 -0.86
CA GLN A 91 -13.73 -4.49 -0.53
C GLN A 91 -14.73 -4.09 -1.63
N PHE A 92 -14.47 -2.99 -2.33
CA PHE A 92 -15.32 -2.53 -3.43
C PHE A 92 -14.98 -3.18 -4.78
N THR A 93 -14.00 -4.08 -4.80
CA THR A 93 -13.63 -4.85 -6.00
C THR A 93 -14.11 -6.31 -5.91
N GLY A 94 -14.79 -6.70 -4.83
CA GLY A 94 -15.45 -8.00 -4.69
C GLY A 94 -14.69 -9.05 -3.87
N TYR A 95 -13.50 -8.76 -3.34
CA TYR A 95 -12.72 -9.73 -2.57
C TYR A 95 -13.28 -10.02 -1.18
N GLU A 96 -13.86 -8.99 -0.55
CA GLU A 96 -14.37 -9.08 0.81
C GLU A 96 -15.45 -8.02 1.03
N PRO A 97 -16.57 -8.33 1.70
CA PRO A 97 -17.56 -7.31 2.03
C PRO A 97 -17.00 -6.28 3.03
N PRO A 98 -17.40 -5.00 2.95
CA PRO A 98 -17.05 -4.03 3.96
C PRO A 98 -17.74 -4.36 5.30
N PHE A 99 -17.04 -4.11 6.40
CA PHE A 99 -17.56 -4.31 7.75
C PHE A 99 -17.83 -2.97 8.42
N TYR A 100 -19.00 -2.85 9.06
CA TYR A 100 -19.35 -1.71 9.89
C TYR A 100 -19.57 -2.17 11.33
N THR A 101 -18.82 -1.59 12.25
CA THR A 101 -18.93 -1.82 13.69
C THR A 101 -18.84 -0.49 14.42
N ASN A 102 -19.69 -0.25 15.42
CA ASN A 102 -19.65 1.00 16.18
C ASN A 102 -18.56 0.97 17.28
N ILE A 103 -18.76 0.17 18.34
CA ILE A 103 -17.87 0.17 19.52
C ILE A 103 -16.94 -1.05 19.54
N LYS A 104 -17.45 -2.23 19.19
CA LYS A 104 -16.69 -3.49 19.29
C LYS A 104 -15.77 -3.63 18.09
N TYR A 105 -14.57 -4.16 18.31
CA TYR A 105 -13.71 -4.63 17.22
C TYR A 105 -14.43 -5.73 16.42
N PRO A 106 -14.19 -5.83 15.10
CA PRO A 106 -14.78 -6.88 14.25
C PRO A 106 -14.18 -8.28 14.52
N TYR A 107 -13.25 -8.40 15.48
CA TYR A 107 -12.57 -9.62 15.88
C TYR A 107 -12.34 -9.63 17.40
N LEU A 108 -11.92 -10.78 17.93
CA LEU A 108 -11.57 -10.92 19.35
C LEU A 108 -10.35 -10.06 19.69
N CYS A 109 -10.55 -9.04 20.52
CA CYS A 109 -9.50 -8.09 20.89
C CYS A 109 -8.53 -8.74 21.90
N THR A 110 -7.43 -9.31 21.40
CA THR A 110 -6.34 -9.86 22.23
C THR A 110 -4.97 -9.26 21.87
N PRO A 111 -4.74 -7.96 22.12
CA PRO A 111 -3.49 -7.30 21.74
C PRO A 111 -2.23 -8.00 22.32
N PRO A 112 -1.13 -8.13 21.56
CA PRO A 112 -0.90 -7.63 20.20
C PRO A 112 -1.25 -8.64 19.09
N LYS A 113 -2.14 -9.62 19.37
CA LYS A 113 -2.47 -10.74 18.47
C LYS A 113 -3.74 -10.43 17.66
N PRO A 114 -3.63 -9.94 16.41
CA PRO A 114 -4.75 -9.95 15.48
C PRO A 114 -5.12 -11.41 15.09
N PRO A 115 -6.31 -11.63 14.51
CA PRO A 115 -6.71 -12.94 13.99
C PRO A 115 -5.72 -13.54 12.97
#